data_AF-A0A0R3VZF4-F1
#
_entry.id   AF-A0A0R3VZF4-F1
#
_cell.length_a   1.000
_cell.length_b   1.000
_cell.length_c   1.000
_cell.angle_alpha   90.00
_cell.angle_beta   90.00
_cell.angle_gamma   90.00
#
_symmetry.space_group_name_H-M   'P 1'
#
loop_
_entity.id
_entity.type
_entity.pdbx_description
1 polymer ?
#
loop_
_entity_poly.entity_id
_entity_poly.type
_entity_poly.pdbx_seq_one_letter_code
_entity_poly.pdbx_strand_id
1 'polypeptide(L)'
;MHGMIDSHYRKRERPMTEPMQPGLIIDAFGDLREQLEQVREDLESKCLICGIGRKCFGATPHGFDRHAEREHNFTNYMYFLMHIINKPDTEFTGQETYVWQLYQQYCLDFSPIGNRFHKQYEEELQVE
;
A
#
# COMPACT_ATOMS: atom_id res chain seq x y z
N MET A 1 -27.22 -29.96 2.55
CA MET A 1 -27.11 -30.15 1.09
C MET A 1 -28.08 -29.21 0.42
N HIS A 2 -27.66 -28.59 -0.69
CA HIS A 2 -28.32 -27.53 -1.47
C HIS A 2 -28.37 -26.17 -0.77
N GLY A 3 -27.62 -25.13 -1.15
CA GLY A 3 -27.05 -24.80 -2.46
C GLY A 3 -27.60 -23.45 -2.89
N MET A 4 -27.21 -22.39 -2.18
CA MET A 4 -27.48 -21.00 -2.57
C MET A 4 -26.14 -20.37 -2.96
N ILE A 5 -25.80 -20.46 -4.24
CA ILE A 5 -24.71 -19.70 -4.86
C ILE A 5 -25.21 -19.10 -6.18
N ASP A 6 -25.34 -17.77 -6.14
CA ASP A 6 -25.18 -16.80 -7.21
C ASP A 6 -25.94 -16.96 -8.54
N SER A 7 -27.08 -16.27 -8.64
CA SER A 7 -27.74 -15.90 -9.90
C SER A 7 -27.11 -14.69 -10.61
N HIS A 8 -26.02 -14.13 -10.08
CA HIS A 8 -25.40 -12.89 -10.59
C HIS A 8 -24.12 -13.08 -11.40
N TYR A 9 -23.57 -14.29 -11.53
CA TYR A 9 -22.48 -14.56 -12.47
C TYR A 9 -23.03 -14.87 -13.87
N ARG A 10 -23.70 -13.89 -14.49
CA ARG A 10 -24.06 -13.97 -15.91
C ARG A 10 -22.78 -13.79 -16.73
N LYS A 11 -22.12 -14.91 -17.08
CA LYS A 11 -21.08 -14.93 -18.11
C LYS A 11 -21.66 -14.29 -19.38
N ARG A 12 -21.24 -13.06 -19.69
CA ARG A 12 -21.45 -12.47 -21.01
C ARG A 12 -20.42 -13.12 -21.94
N GLU A 13 -20.72 -14.32 -22.42
CA GLU A 13 -19.99 -14.92 -23.53
C GLU A 13 -20.46 -14.18 -24.79
N ARG A 14 -19.70 -13.18 -25.25
CA ARG A 14 -19.93 -12.60 -26.57
C ARG A 14 -19.73 -13.70 -27.60
N PRO A 15 -20.64 -13.87 -28.59
CA PRO A 15 -20.44 -14.84 -29.66
C PRO A 15 -19.12 -14.51 -30.40
N MET A 16 -18.23 -15.49 -30.46
CA MET A 16 -16.89 -15.40 -31.06
C MET A 16 -16.95 -15.42 -32.60
N THR A 17 -17.88 -14.68 -33.18
CA THR A 17 -18.14 -14.66 -34.64
C THR A 17 -17.75 -13.33 -35.29
N GLU A 18 -17.40 -12.31 -34.51
CA GLU A 18 -16.85 -11.06 -35.02
C GLU A 18 -15.32 -11.08 -34.94
N PRO A 19 -14.60 -10.78 -36.03
CA PRO A 19 -13.14 -10.72 -36.00
C PRO A 19 -12.72 -9.63 -35.01
N MET A 20 -11.91 -10.01 -34.03
CA MET A 20 -11.31 -9.07 -33.07
C MET A 20 -10.59 -7.96 -33.84
N GLN A 21 -11.12 -6.74 -33.77
CA GLN A 21 -10.54 -5.63 -34.52
C GLN A 21 -9.16 -5.29 -33.95
N PRO A 22 -8.11 -5.15 -34.78
CA PRO A 22 -6.77 -4.81 -34.31
C PRO A 22 -6.72 -3.52 -33.46
N GLY A 23 -7.61 -2.55 -33.73
CA GLY A 23 -7.75 -1.33 -32.92
C GLY A 23 -8.10 -1.61 -31.46
N LEU A 24 -9.04 -2.53 -31.19
CA LEU A 24 -9.43 -2.89 -29.82
C LEU A 24 -8.28 -3.53 -29.02
N ILE A 25 -7.40 -4.25 -29.72
CA ILE A 25 -6.21 -4.86 -29.13
C ILE A 25 -5.19 -3.77 -28.79
N ILE A 26 -4.95 -2.85 -29.72
CA ILE A 26 -4.00 -1.75 -29.56
C ILE A 26 -4.43 -0.83 -28.41
N ASP A 27 -5.72 -0.50 -28.34
CA ASP A 27 -6.29 0.33 -27.28
C ASP A 27 -6.10 -0.35 -25.91
N ALA A 28 -6.43 -1.64 -25.79
CA ALA A 28 -6.25 -2.39 -24.55
C ALA A 28 -4.77 -2.45 -24.09
N PHE A 29 -3.82 -2.63 -25.02
CA PHE A 29 -2.39 -2.56 -24.68
C PHE A 29 -1.93 -1.14 -24.36
N GLY A 30 -2.53 -0.12 -24.98
CA GLY A 30 -2.32 1.28 -24.65
C GLY A 30 -2.71 1.58 -23.20
N ASP A 31 -3.91 1.18 -22.80
CA ASP A 31 -4.45 1.35 -21.45
C ASP A 31 -3.57 0.64 -20.40
N LEU A 32 -3.14 -0.60 -20.68
CA LEU A 32 -2.25 -1.34 -19.78
C LEU A 32 -0.90 -0.65 -19.58
N ARG A 33 -0.36 -0.02 -20.62
CA ARG A 33 0.89 0.74 -20.52
C ARG A 33 0.71 2.00 -19.68
N GLU A 34 -0.38 2.73 -19.89
CA GLU A 34 -0.68 3.93 -19.10
C GLU A 34 -0.83 3.61 -17.61
N GLN A 35 -1.55 2.53 -17.30
CA GLN A 35 -1.69 2.05 -15.91
C GLN A 35 -0.34 1.70 -15.28
N LEU A 36 0.54 1.02 -16.02
CA LEU A 36 1.87 0.69 -15.52
C LEU A 36 2.69 1.94 -15.19
N GLU A 37 2.66 2.94 -16.08
CA GLU A 37 3.42 4.17 -15.85
C GLU A 37 2.83 5.03 -14.74
N GLN A 38 1.51 5.07 -14.60
CA GLN A 38 0.87 5.72 -13.47
C GLN A 38 1.31 5.09 -12.14
N VAL A 39 1.36 3.76 -12.06
CA VAL A 39 1.84 3.05 -10.85
C VAL A 39 3.31 3.35 -10.60
N ARG A 40 4.15 3.39 -11.63
CA ARG A 40 5.58 3.71 -11.49
C ARG A 40 5.78 5.14 -10.96
N GLU A 41 5.10 6.10 -11.57
CA GLU A 41 5.16 7.50 -11.16
C GLU A 41 4.67 7.69 -9.71
N ASP A 42 3.62 6.98 -9.32
CA ASP A 42 3.13 6.98 -7.94
C ASP A 42 4.19 6.45 -6.95
N LEU A 43 4.86 5.34 -7.26
CA LEU A 43 5.90 4.78 -6.40
C LEU A 43 7.13 5.69 -6.28
N GLU A 44 7.46 6.45 -7.32
CA GLU A 44 8.59 7.38 -7.33
C GLU A 44 8.27 8.75 -6.69
N SER A 45 6.99 9.13 -6.67
CA SER A 45 6.56 10.47 -6.27
C SER A 45 5.99 10.57 -4.87
N LYS A 46 5.49 9.48 -4.27
CA LYS A 46 4.94 9.46 -2.91
C LYS A 46 5.36 8.20 -2.14
N CYS A 47 5.44 8.31 -0.82
CA CYS A 47 5.76 7.17 0.04
C CYS A 47 4.56 6.20 0.10
N LEU A 48 4.80 4.90 -0.05
CA LEU A 48 3.77 3.87 -0.03
C LEU A 48 3.03 3.77 1.32
N ILE A 49 3.71 4.06 2.44
CA ILE A 49 3.15 3.89 3.79
C ILE A 49 2.35 5.13 4.22
N CYS A 50 2.93 6.33 4.10
CA CYS A 50 2.30 7.56 4.61
C CYS A 50 1.62 8.41 3.54
N GLY A 51 1.85 8.14 2.25
CA GLY A 51 1.29 8.91 1.14
C GLY A 51 1.90 10.30 0.94
N ILE A 52 2.90 10.70 1.72
CA ILE A 52 3.54 12.02 1.61
C ILE A 52 4.38 12.07 0.32
N GLY A 53 4.19 13.14 -0.45
CA GLY A 53 4.91 13.36 -1.70
C GLY A 53 6.40 13.70 -1.49
N ARG A 54 7.24 13.27 -2.42
CA ARG A 54 8.70 13.49 -2.48
C ARG A 54 9.10 14.96 -2.32
N LYS A 55 8.26 15.89 -2.81
CA LYS A 55 8.47 17.34 -2.70
C LYS A 55 8.58 17.82 -1.24
N CYS A 56 7.94 17.15 -0.30
CA CYS A 56 8.00 17.49 1.13
C CYS A 56 9.33 17.11 1.81
N PHE A 57 10.26 16.48 1.08
CA PHE A 57 11.57 16.07 1.58
C PHE A 57 12.72 16.88 0.97
N GLY A 58 12.43 17.98 0.25
CA GLY A 58 13.42 18.78 -0.46
C GLY A 58 14.44 19.52 0.42
N ALA A 59 14.20 19.62 1.73
CA ALA A 59 15.13 20.28 2.66
C ALA A 59 16.38 19.44 2.99
N THR A 60 16.35 18.13 2.73
CA THR A 60 17.47 17.21 3.02
C THR A 60 17.90 16.49 1.76
N PRO A 61 19.21 16.45 1.43
CA PRO A 61 19.69 15.64 0.31
C PRO A 61 19.33 14.17 0.54
N HIS A 62 18.76 13.52 -0.48
CA HIS A 62 18.25 12.13 -0.41
C HIS A 62 17.21 11.89 0.70
N GLY A 63 16.50 12.94 1.14
CA GLY A 63 15.53 12.84 2.24
C GLY A 63 14.39 11.86 1.98
N PHE A 64 13.89 11.81 0.75
CA PHE A 64 12.84 10.87 0.36
C PHE A 64 13.32 9.42 0.30
N ASP A 65 14.49 9.19 -0.28
CA ASP A 65 15.05 7.84 -0.43
C ASP A 65 15.33 7.26 0.96
N ARG A 66 15.91 8.06 1.88
CA ARG A 66 16.08 7.68 3.29
C ARG A 66 14.73 7.39 3.97
N HIS A 67 13.73 8.22 3.73
CA HIS A 67 12.40 8.04 4.30
C HIS A 67 11.77 6.73 3.84
N ALA A 68 11.77 6.44 2.53
CA ALA A 68 11.20 5.22 1.97
C ALA A 68 12.01 3.96 2.35
N GLU A 69 13.33 4.04 2.43
CA GLU A 69 14.18 2.86 2.67
C GLU A 69 14.43 2.55 4.14
N ARG A 70 14.43 3.56 5.03
CA ARG A 70 14.78 3.39 6.44
C ARG A 70 13.63 3.61 7.39
N GLU A 71 12.80 4.62 7.16
CA GLU A 71 11.68 4.95 8.06
C GLU A 71 10.43 4.16 7.68
N HIS A 72 10.04 4.22 6.41
CA HIS A 72 8.81 3.64 5.85
C HIS A 72 9.10 2.56 4.80
N ASN A 73 9.97 1.62 5.16
CA ASN A 73 10.33 0.50 4.31
C ASN A 73 9.21 -0.54 4.27
N PHE A 74 8.56 -0.69 3.12
CA PHE A 74 7.47 -1.64 2.92
C PHE A 74 7.83 -3.08 3.30
N THR A 75 9.04 -3.52 2.94
CA THR A 75 9.51 -4.88 3.23
C THR A 75 9.62 -5.12 4.74
N ASN A 76 10.06 -4.12 5.51
CA ASN A 76 10.09 -4.22 6.97
C ASN A 76 8.69 -4.33 7.57
N TYR A 77 7.70 -3.61 7.02
CA TYR A 77 6.30 -3.74 7.45
C TYR A 77 5.76 -5.15 7.18
N MET A 78 6.07 -5.73 6.01
CA MET A 78 5.68 -7.11 5.70
C MET A 78 6.33 -8.10 6.68
N TYR A 79 7.63 -7.96 6.96
CA TYR A 79 8.32 -8.82 7.93
C TYR A 79 7.76 -8.69 9.33
N PHE A 80 7.38 -7.49 9.76
CA PHE A 80 6.76 -7.26 11.05
C PHE A 80 5.39 -7.93 11.17
N LEU A 81 4.55 -7.84 10.14
CA LEU A 81 3.26 -8.54 10.11
C LEU A 81 3.47 -10.07 10.17
N MET A 82 4.39 -10.60 9.37
CA MET A 82 4.75 -12.02 9.42
C MET A 82 5.29 -12.43 10.79
N HIS A 83 6.06 -11.55 11.46
CA HIS A 83 6.59 -11.80 12.79
C HIS A 83 5.47 -11.94 13.82
N ILE A 84 4.53 -10.98 13.88
CA ILE A 84 3.42 -11.03 14.83
C ILE A 84 2.52 -12.25 14.58
N ILE A 85 2.23 -12.59 13.31
CA ILE A 85 1.38 -13.74 12.97
C ILE A 85 1.98 -15.06 13.48
N ASN A 86 3.31 -15.20 13.45
CA ASN A 86 3.98 -16.46 13.81
C ASN A 86 4.43 -16.53 15.29
N LYS A 87 4.38 -15.41 16.02
CA LYS A 87 4.80 -15.33 17.41
C LYS A 87 3.62 -15.61 18.35
N PRO A 88 3.80 -16.36 19.46
CA PRO A 88 2.72 -16.60 20.42
C PRO A 88 2.29 -15.31 21.11
N ASP A 89 1.00 -15.18 21.35
CA ASP A 89 0.37 -13.99 21.95
C ASP A 89 0.84 -13.69 23.37
N THR A 90 1.27 -14.72 24.11
CA THR A 90 1.85 -14.59 25.46
C THR A 90 3.19 -13.84 25.49
N GLU A 91 3.87 -13.74 24.34
CA GLU A 91 5.19 -13.10 24.23
C GLU A 91 5.13 -11.73 23.57
N PHE A 92 3.94 -11.25 23.21
CA PHE A 92 3.79 -9.92 22.64
C PHE A 92 4.21 -8.84 23.64
N THR A 93 4.99 -7.89 23.15
CA THR A 93 5.23 -6.62 23.83
C THR A 93 3.95 -5.79 23.82
N GLY A 94 3.88 -4.72 24.63
CA GLY A 94 2.71 -3.84 24.66
C GLY A 94 2.38 -3.22 23.29
N GLN A 95 3.41 -2.87 22.50
CA GLN A 95 3.23 -2.33 21.14
C GLN A 95 2.72 -3.39 20.18
N GLU A 96 3.29 -4.60 20.20
CA GLU A 96 2.84 -5.73 19.37
C GLU A 96 1.40 -6.11 19.71
N THR A 97 1.04 -6.09 20.99
CA THR A 97 -0.33 -6.38 21.44
C THR A 97 -1.33 -5.37 20.87
N TYR A 98 -0.99 -4.08 20.88
CA TYR A 98 -1.81 -3.03 20.28
C TYR A 98 -2.01 -3.25 18.77
N VAL A 99 -0.92 -3.52 18.04
CA VAL A 99 -0.99 -3.80 16.60
C VAL A 99 -1.79 -5.08 16.33
N TRP A 100 -1.61 -6.12 17.13
CA TRP A 100 -2.33 -7.39 16.98
C TRP A 100 -3.85 -7.21 17.15
N GLN A 101 -4.29 -6.39 18.12
CA GLN A 101 -5.70 -6.09 18.30
C GLN A 101 -6.32 -5.40 17.08
N LEU A 102 -5.62 -4.41 16.50
CA LEU A 102 -6.05 -3.75 15.27
C LEU A 102 -6.05 -4.71 14.08
N TYR A 103 -5.03 -5.56 13.99
CA TYR A 103 -4.94 -6.57 12.94
C TYR A 103 -6.12 -7.55 12.95
N GLN A 104 -6.55 -8.03 14.12
CA GLN A 104 -7.73 -8.89 14.27
C GLN A 104 -9.04 -8.20 13.84
N GLN A 105 -9.08 -6.86 13.86
CA GLN A 105 -10.21 -6.05 13.40
C GLN A 105 -10.12 -5.69 11.91
N TYR A 106 -9.11 -6.20 11.18
CA TYR A 106 -8.78 -5.80 9.81
C TYR A 106 -8.55 -4.28 9.69
N CYS A 107 -8.06 -3.66 10.76
CA CYS A 107 -7.79 -2.25 10.86
C CYS A 107 -6.28 -2.00 10.79
N LEU A 108 -5.86 -1.05 9.96
CA LEU A 108 -4.44 -0.67 9.76
C LEU A 108 -4.15 0.75 10.28
N ASP A 109 -4.95 1.25 11.23
CA ASP A 109 -4.84 2.61 11.77
C ASP A 109 -3.53 2.87 12.53
N PHE A 110 -2.74 1.83 12.83
CA PHE A 110 -1.38 1.99 13.34
C PHE A 110 -0.40 2.52 12.27
N SER A 111 -0.76 2.46 10.99
CA SER A 111 0.06 2.99 9.90
C SER A 111 0.09 4.52 9.96
N PRO A 112 1.26 5.18 9.81
CA PRO A 112 1.39 6.62 9.91
C PRO A 112 0.89 7.35 8.66
N ILE A 113 -0.40 7.26 8.37
CA ILE A 113 -1.03 7.93 7.21
C ILE A 113 -0.92 9.45 7.38
N GLY A 114 -0.34 10.14 6.39
CA GLY A 114 -0.21 11.59 6.37
C GLY A 114 0.77 12.18 7.40
N ASN A 115 1.44 11.33 8.19
CA ASN A 115 2.39 11.73 9.20
C ASN A 115 3.76 11.07 8.98
N ARG A 116 4.80 11.68 9.55
CA ARG A 116 6.17 11.13 9.54
C ARG A 116 6.85 11.44 10.87
N PHE A 117 7.69 10.53 11.31
CA PHE A 117 8.39 10.60 12.60
C PHE A 117 9.02 11.98 12.84
N HIS A 118 9.78 12.50 11.88
CA HIS A 118 10.46 13.79 12.01
C HIS A 118 9.51 14.99 12.20
N LYS A 119 8.29 14.96 11.64
CA LYS A 119 7.32 16.06 11.78
C LYS A 119 6.80 16.18 13.22
N GLN A 120 6.72 15.06 13.95
CA GLN A 120 6.25 15.04 15.33
C GLN A 120 7.28 15.65 16.29
N TYR A 121 8.57 15.49 16.01
CA TYR A 121 9.66 16.00 16.86
C TYR A 121 10.18 17.38 16.45
N GLU A 122 9.85 17.88 15.25
CA GLU A 122 10.14 19.27 14.87
C GLU A 122 9.44 20.28 15.80
N GLU A 123 8.24 19.95 16.30
CA GLU A 123 7.50 20.79 17.25
C GLU A 123 8.11 20.76 18.66
N GLU A 124 8.79 19.67 19.03
CA GLU A 124 9.43 19.49 20.35
C GLU A 124 10.87 20.06 20.40
N LEU A 125 11.59 20.03 19.28
CA LEU A 125 12.98 20.51 19.17
C LEU A 125 13.11 22.01 18.85
N GLN A 126 12.01 22.70 18.57
CA GLN A 126 11.97 24.17 18.42
C GLN A 126 11.75 24.90 19.76
N VAL A 127 11.73 24.16 20.88
CA VAL A 127 11.67 24.69 22.23
C VAL A 127 13.08 24.68 22.86
N GLU A 128 14.03 25.40 22.25
CA GLU A 128 15.28 25.86 22.89
C GLU A 128 15.64 27.27 22.39
#